data_AF-A0A961DZE1-F1
#
_entry.id   AF-A0A961DZE1-F1
#
_cell.length_a   1.000
_cell.length_b   1.000
_cell.length_c   1.000
_cell.angle_alpha   90.00
_cell.angle_beta   90.00
_cell.angle_gamma   90.00
#
_symmetry.space_group_name_H-M   'P 1'
#
loop_
_entity.id
_entity.type
_entity.pdbx_description
1 polymer ?
#
loop_
_entity_poly.entity_id
_entity_poly.type
_entity_poly.pdbx_seq_one_letter_code
_entity_poly.pdbx_strand_id
1 'polypeptide(L)'
;MKPVGPQPNSTVESAGQKLTSAVLADLEMQDLEPDAREVELLARAAKAADRIEHLEAIVASEGATFRNKSGVVFPSPLLAEIRLQDGILMQALRGIKMEPAKTPAGKDAAKSRAGQASWRARQARAIPIGGIK
;
A
#
# COMPACT_ATOMS: atom_id res chain seq x y z
N MET A 1 25.13 43.75 7.44
CA MET A 1 24.77 42.35 7.11
C MET A 1 24.07 41.75 8.32
N LYS A 2 22.81 41.31 8.19
CA LYS A 2 22.13 40.55 9.25
C LYS A 2 22.48 39.06 9.10
N PRO A 3 22.70 38.31 10.19
CA PRO A 3 22.90 36.87 10.09
C PRO A 3 21.59 36.20 9.66
N VAL A 4 21.66 35.41 8.59
CA VAL A 4 20.59 34.50 8.19
C VAL A 4 20.60 33.36 9.20
N GLY A 5 19.59 33.32 10.07
CA GLY A 5 19.36 32.18 10.96
C GLY A 5 19.16 30.90 10.16
N PRO A 6 19.34 29.72 10.78
CA PRO A 6 19.16 28.45 10.10
C PRO A 6 17.75 28.38 9.50
N GLN A 7 17.68 28.20 8.18
CA GLN A 7 16.43 27.95 7.47
C GLN A 7 15.81 26.67 8.05
N PRO A 8 14.49 26.62 8.28
CA PRO A 8 13.84 25.41 8.75
C PRO A 8 14.07 24.31 7.71
N ASN A 9 14.74 23.26 8.16
CA ASN A 9 14.96 22.00 7.46
C ASN A 9 13.66 21.53 6.80
N SER A 10 13.56 21.74 5.48
CA SER A 10 12.50 21.20 4.64
C SER A 10 12.61 19.67 4.66
N THR A 11 11.85 19.02 5.53
CA THR A 11 11.75 17.57 5.56
C THR A 11 11.19 17.12 4.21
N VAL A 12 12.01 16.50 3.36
CA VAL A 12 11.54 15.93 2.10
C VAL A 12 10.58 14.79 2.45
N GLU A 13 9.36 14.84 1.93
CA GLU A 13 8.37 13.78 2.14
C GLU A 13 8.87 12.45 1.57
N SER A 14 8.67 11.37 2.34
CA SER A 14 8.98 10.02 1.89
C SER A 14 8.04 9.56 0.77
N ALA A 15 8.43 8.53 0.03
CA ALA A 15 7.57 7.95 -1.00
C ALA A 15 6.21 7.49 -0.44
N GLY A 16 6.18 6.91 0.76
CA GLY A 16 4.95 6.50 1.43
C GLY A 16 4.05 7.67 1.84
N GLN A 17 4.63 8.79 2.28
CA GLN A 17 3.87 10.01 2.57
C GLN A 17 3.23 10.57 1.29
N LYS A 18 4.01 10.70 0.21
CA LYS A 18 3.51 11.17 -1.09
C LYS A 18 2.38 10.28 -1.63
N LEU A 19 2.55 8.97 -1.56
CA LEU A 19 1.54 7.99 -1.96
C LEU A 19 0.24 8.17 -1.14
N THR A 20 0.36 8.25 0.18
CA THR A 20 -0.78 8.39 1.09
C THR A 20 -1.54 9.68 0.80
N SER A 21 -0.83 10.80 0.69
CA SER A 21 -1.42 12.11 0.38
C SER A 21 -2.15 12.10 -0.96
N ALA A 22 -1.57 11.49 -2.00
CA ALA A 22 -2.21 11.40 -3.31
C ALA A 22 -3.51 10.58 -3.27
N VAL A 23 -3.49 9.41 -2.63
CA VAL A 23 -4.69 8.55 -2.52
C VAL A 23 -5.80 9.23 -1.70
N LEU A 24 -5.45 9.90 -0.60
CA LEU A 24 -6.44 10.62 0.21
C LEU A 24 -7.01 11.83 -0.52
N ALA A 25 -6.19 12.58 -1.27
CA ALA A 25 -6.67 13.67 -2.10
C ALA A 25 -7.65 13.18 -3.19
N ASP A 26 -7.36 12.04 -3.83
CA ASP A 26 -8.26 11.43 -4.81
C ASP A 26 -9.61 11.00 -4.21
N LEU A 27 -9.60 10.50 -2.97
CA LEU A 27 -10.82 10.17 -2.23
C LEU A 27 -11.61 11.42 -1.87
N GLU A 28 -10.95 12.47 -1.36
CA GLU A 28 -11.57 13.74 -0.99
C GLU A 28 -12.21 14.43 -2.21
N MET A 29 -11.54 14.45 -3.37
CA MET A 29 -12.09 14.99 -4.62
C MET A 29 -13.39 14.28 -5.07
N GLN A 30 -13.60 13.06 -4.59
CA GLN A 30 -14.78 12.24 -4.90
C GLN A 30 -15.79 12.20 -3.75
N ASP A 31 -15.60 12.98 -2.68
CA ASP A 31 -16.40 12.96 -1.45
C ASP A 31 -16.46 11.55 -0.81
N LEU A 32 -15.32 10.86 -0.84
CA LEU A 32 -15.12 9.52 -0.32
C LEU A 32 -14.25 9.54 0.94
N GLU A 33 -14.52 8.60 1.85
CA GLU A 33 -13.68 8.35 3.01
C GLU A 33 -13.24 6.88 3.04
N PRO A 34 -11.96 6.59 3.34
CA PRO A 34 -11.49 5.23 3.47
C PRO A 34 -12.06 4.60 4.74
N ASP A 35 -12.51 3.35 4.65
CA ASP A 35 -12.90 2.60 5.84
C ASP A 35 -11.69 2.12 6.65
N ALA A 36 -11.92 1.56 7.86
CA ALA A 36 -10.85 1.10 8.74
C ALA A 36 -9.92 0.05 8.10
N ARG A 37 -10.44 -0.77 7.19
CA ARG A 37 -9.62 -1.75 6.45
C ARG A 37 -8.80 -1.04 5.38
N GLU A 38 -9.37 -0.08 4.67
CA GLU A 38 -8.70 0.69 3.63
C GLU A 38 -7.59 1.58 4.20
N VAL A 39 -7.80 2.18 5.38
CA VAL A 39 -6.76 2.88 6.13
C VAL A 39 -5.56 1.98 6.42
N GLU A 40 -5.82 0.76 6.89
CA GLU A 40 -4.80 -0.22 7.24
C GLU A 40 -4.10 -0.84 6.00
N LEU A 41 -4.78 -0.86 4.86
CA LEU A 41 -4.17 -1.18 3.56
C LEU A 41 -3.28 -0.04 3.06
N LEU A 42 -3.74 1.21 3.20
CA LEU A 42 -2.98 2.40 2.81
C LEU A 42 -1.70 2.52 3.64
N ALA A 43 -1.76 2.24 4.95
CA ALA A 43 -0.57 2.20 5.81
C ALA A 43 0.46 1.13 5.36
N ARG A 44 -0.01 -0.05 4.91
CA ARG A 44 0.88 -1.07 4.34
C ARG A 44 1.50 -0.63 3.02
N ALA A 45 0.70 0.00 2.16
CA ALA A 45 1.16 0.54 0.88
C ALA A 45 2.24 1.61 1.10
N ALA A 46 2.02 2.54 2.03
CA ALA A 46 2.99 3.57 2.39
C ALA A 46 4.33 2.97 2.85
N LYS A 47 4.28 1.98 3.75
CA LYS A 47 5.48 1.29 4.24
C LYS A 47 6.23 0.54 3.14
N ALA A 48 5.52 -0.05 2.18
CA ALA A 48 6.13 -0.71 1.03
C ALA A 48 6.83 0.34 0.12
N ALA A 49 6.18 1.47 -0.13
CA ALA A 49 6.75 2.58 -0.91
C ALA A 49 8.02 3.16 -0.26
N ASP A 50 8.03 3.40 1.06
CA ASP A 50 9.23 3.86 1.78
C ASP A 50 10.39 2.86 1.66
N ARG A 51 10.09 1.56 1.70
CA ARG A 51 11.11 0.52 1.54
C ARG A 51 11.65 0.46 0.12
N ILE A 52 10.79 0.60 -0.89
CA ILE A 52 11.21 0.68 -2.29
C ILE A 52 12.16 1.85 -2.48
N GLU A 53 11.76 3.06 -2.05
CA GLU A 53 12.60 4.27 -2.13
C GLU A 53 13.97 4.07 -1.47
N HIS A 54 13.99 3.45 -0.29
CA HIS A 54 15.24 3.16 0.41
C HIS A 54 16.12 2.14 -0.34
N LEU A 55 15.55 1.04 -0.82
CA LEU A 55 16.27 0.00 -1.54
C LEU A 55 16.79 0.49 -2.89
N GLU A 56 15.99 1.29 -3.60
CA GLU A 56 16.38 1.94 -4.86
C GLU A 56 17.54 2.90 -4.64
N ALA A 57 17.55 3.66 -3.54
CA ALA A 57 18.66 4.53 -3.19
C ALA A 57 19.96 3.74 -2.93
N ILE A 58 19.89 2.57 -2.30
CA ILE A 58 21.05 1.69 -2.11
C ILE A 58 21.51 1.10 -3.44
N VAL A 59 20.60 0.62 -4.29
CA VAL A 59 20.95 0.10 -5.62
C VAL A 59 21.58 1.18 -6.49
N ALA A 60 21.12 2.42 -6.38
CA ALA A 60 21.69 3.56 -7.10
C ALA A 60 23.11 3.89 -6.62
N SER A 61 23.42 3.71 -5.33
CA SER A 61 24.75 3.99 -4.77
C SER A 61 25.75 2.84 -4.93
N GLU A 62 25.31 1.60 -4.75
CA GLU A 62 26.17 0.39 -4.76
C GLU A 62 26.20 -0.32 -6.10
N GLY A 63 25.20 -0.07 -6.95
CA GLY A 63 25.03 -0.69 -8.26
C GLY A 63 24.09 -1.90 -8.27
N ALA A 64 23.61 -2.23 -9.47
CA ALA A 64 22.65 -3.31 -9.71
C ALA A 64 23.26 -4.72 -9.71
N THR A 65 24.57 -4.86 -9.49
CA THR A 65 25.29 -6.13 -9.52
C THR A 65 26.38 -6.16 -8.47
N PHE A 66 26.69 -7.34 -7.93
CA PHE A 66 27.86 -7.54 -7.08
C PHE A 66 28.77 -8.63 -7.65
N ARG A 67 30.06 -8.57 -7.30
CA ARG A 67 31.05 -9.59 -7.68
C ARG A 67 31.34 -10.49 -6.48
N ASN A 68 31.24 -11.80 -6.66
CA ASN A 68 31.60 -12.75 -5.61
C ASN A 68 33.13 -12.92 -5.49
N LYS A 69 33.59 -13.67 -4.48
CA LYS A 69 35.02 -13.93 -4.25
C LYS A 69 35.72 -14.63 -5.41
N SER A 70 34.98 -15.39 -6.22
CA SER A 70 35.49 -16.09 -7.42
C SER A 70 35.53 -15.20 -8.66
N GLY A 71 35.16 -13.93 -8.55
CA GLY A 71 35.14 -12.98 -9.66
C GLY A 71 33.89 -13.03 -10.53
N VAL A 72 32.91 -13.87 -10.23
CA VAL A 72 31.64 -13.98 -10.98
C VAL A 72 30.71 -12.84 -10.58
N VAL A 73 30.04 -12.24 -11.57
CA VAL A 73 29.11 -11.12 -11.38
C VAL A 73 27.67 -11.66 -11.27
N PHE A 74 26.95 -11.22 -10.24
CA PHE A 74 25.56 -11.56 -10.00
C PHE A 74 24.70 -10.30 -9.87
N PRO A 75 23.39 -10.37 -10.18
CA PRO A 75 22.45 -9.31 -9.87
C PRO A 75 22.42 -9.02 -8.37
N SER A 76 22.24 -7.75 -7.99
CA SER A 76 22.07 -7.37 -6.60
C SER A 76 20.81 -8.04 -6.01
N PRO A 77 20.88 -8.66 -4.82
CA PRO A 77 19.71 -9.25 -4.16
C PRO A 77 18.64 -8.20 -3.84
N LEU A 78 19.01 -6.93 -3.72
CA LEU A 78 18.08 -5.83 -3.46
C LEU A 78 17.07 -5.66 -4.61
N LEU A 79 17.44 -6.00 -5.85
CA LEU A 79 16.51 -5.97 -6.99
C LEU A 79 15.37 -6.99 -6.83
N ALA A 80 15.63 -8.13 -6.19
CA ALA A 80 14.59 -9.10 -5.90
C ALA A 80 13.67 -8.60 -4.77
N GLU A 81 14.24 -7.97 -3.74
CA GLU A 81 13.47 -7.39 -2.64
C GLU A 81 12.56 -6.25 -3.12
N ILE A 82 13.05 -5.35 -3.99
CA ILE A 82 12.23 -4.28 -4.60
C ILE A 82 11.00 -4.88 -5.29
N ARG A 83 11.18 -5.92 -6.12
CA ARG A 83 10.06 -6.59 -6.80
C ARG A 83 9.05 -7.21 -5.84
N LEU A 84 9.52 -7.73 -4.69
CA LEU A 84 8.62 -8.25 -3.65
C LEU A 84 7.82 -7.12 -2.99
N GLN A 85 8.47 -5.99 -2.69
CA GLN A 85 7.79 -4.81 -2.15
C GLN A 85 6.78 -4.23 -3.16
N ASP A 86 7.12 -4.19 -4.46
CA ASP A 86 6.17 -3.81 -5.51
C ASP A 86 4.93 -4.70 -5.53
N GLY A 87 5.12 -6.02 -5.37
CA GLY A 87 4.02 -6.96 -5.26
C GLY A 87 3.10 -6.66 -4.07
N ILE A 88 3.68 -6.34 -2.90
CA ILE A 88 2.93 -5.94 -1.71
C ILE A 88 2.19 -4.63 -1.94
N LEU A 89 2.85 -3.64 -2.53
CA LEU A 89 2.28 -2.34 -2.86
C LEU A 89 1.07 -2.49 -3.79
N MET A 90 1.22 -3.18 -4.92
CA MET A 90 0.15 -3.43 -5.87
C MET A 90 -1.03 -4.17 -5.24
N GLN A 91 -0.75 -5.18 -4.40
CA GLN A 91 -1.80 -5.96 -3.74
C GLN A 91 -2.56 -5.13 -2.69
N ALA A 92 -1.87 -4.27 -1.94
CA ALA A 92 -2.48 -3.37 -0.96
C ALA A 92 -3.39 -2.34 -1.65
N LEU A 93 -2.87 -1.66 -2.70
CA LEU A 93 -3.61 -0.66 -3.47
C LEU A 93 -4.85 -1.25 -4.15
N ARG A 94 -4.75 -2.46 -4.72
CA ARG A 94 -5.90 -3.18 -5.29
C ARG A 94 -7.03 -3.42 -4.28
N GLY A 95 -6.71 -3.44 -2.99
CA GLY A 95 -7.68 -3.62 -1.92
C GLY A 95 -8.48 -2.37 -1.54
N ILE A 96 -8.04 -1.19 -1.98
CA ILE A 96 -8.70 0.10 -1.74
C ILE A 96 -9.77 0.28 -2.82
N LYS A 97 -11.05 0.31 -2.44
CA LYS A 97 -12.15 0.22 -3.40
C LYS A 97 -12.77 1.56 -3.79
N MET A 98 -12.40 2.66 -3.11
CA MET A 98 -12.91 4.00 -3.39
C MET A 98 -14.44 4.01 -3.54
N GLU A 99 -15.15 3.33 -2.62
CA GLU A 99 -16.62 3.30 -2.64
C GLU A 99 -17.19 4.44 -1.81
N PRO A 100 -18.36 5.00 -2.19
CA PRO A 100 -19.02 6.06 -1.43
C PRO A 100 -19.26 5.63 0.01
N ALA A 101 -18.87 6.50 0.95
CA ALA A 101 -18.98 6.26 2.39
C ALA A 101 -20.43 5.92 2.81
N LYS A 102 -21.41 6.43 2.06
CA LYS A 102 -22.82 6.10 2.18
C LYS A 102 -23.35 5.52 0.87
N THR A 103 -24.08 4.42 0.98
CA THR A 103 -24.92 3.92 -0.13
C THR A 103 -26.03 4.93 -0.47
N PRO A 104 -26.67 4.83 -1.66
CA PRO A 104 -27.81 5.68 -2.03
C PRO A 104 -28.97 5.67 -1.00
N ALA A 105 -29.04 4.63 -0.17
CA ALA A 105 -30.00 4.49 0.93
C ALA A 105 -29.52 5.10 2.27
N GLY A 106 -28.43 5.88 2.28
CA GLY A 106 -27.86 6.53 3.46
C GLY A 106 -27.14 5.60 4.44
N LYS A 107 -27.00 4.31 4.11
CA LYS A 107 -26.30 3.33 4.96
C LYS A 107 -24.80 3.42 4.77
N ASP A 108 -24.06 3.35 5.87
CA ASP A 108 -22.61 3.21 5.94
C ASP A 108 -22.15 2.00 5.09
N ALA A 109 -21.40 2.28 4.03
CA ALA A 109 -21.01 1.29 3.03
C ALA A 109 -20.02 0.26 3.61
N ALA A 110 -19.14 0.69 4.51
CA ALA A 110 -18.18 -0.19 5.18
C ALA A 110 -18.90 -1.20 6.08
N LYS A 111 -19.88 -0.75 6.88
CA LYS A 111 -20.71 -1.64 7.71
C LYS A 111 -21.55 -2.59 6.86
N SER A 112 -22.08 -2.11 5.73
CA SER A 112 -22.80 -2.95 4.77
C SER A 112 -21.88 -4.05 4.19
N ARG A 113 -20.66 -3.71 3.76
CA ARG A 113 -19.67 -4.68 3.26
C ARG A 113 -19.29 -5.72 4.32
N ALA A 114 -19.01 -5.29 5.55
CA ALA A 114 -18.70 -6.19 6.66
C ALA A 114 -19.86 -7.16 6.97
N GLY A 115 -21.10 -6.66 6.95
CA GLY A 115 -22.31 -7.46 7.10
C GLY A 115 -22.47 -8.49 5.97
N GLN A 116 -22.32 -8.07 4.71
CA GLN A 116 -22.41 -8.97 3.56
C GLN A 116 -21.30 -10.02 3.54
N ALA A 117 -20.06 -9.66 3.88
CA ALA A 117 -18.94 -10.58 3.98
C ALA A 117 -19.17 -11.64 5.07
N SER A 118 -19.64 -11.20 6.24
CA SER A 118 -20.01 -12.10 7.35
C SER A 118 -21.14 -13.05 6.96
N TRP A 119 -22.13 -12.57 6.20
CA TRP A 119 -23.22 -13.39 5.70
C TRP A 119 -22.77 -14.41 4.64
N ARG A 120 -21.94 -14.00 3.67
CA ARG A 120 -21.35 -14.91 2.67
C ARG A 120 -20.51 -16.00 3.32
N ALA A 121 -19.71 -15.67 4.35
CA ALA A 121 -18.94 -16.65 5.10
C ALA A 121 -19.82 -17.65 5.86
N ARG A 122 -20.97 -17.20 6.41
CA ARG A 122 -21.96 -18.08 7.05
C ARG A 122 -22.62 -19.03 6.04
N GLN A 123 -22.98 -18.53 4.86
CA GLN A 123 -23.55 -19.36 3.79
C GLN A 123 -22.56 -20.40 3.26
N ALA A 124 -21.30 -20.02 3.04
CA ALA A 124 -20.27 -20.96 2.60
C ALA A 124 -20.03 -22.10 3.61
N ARG A 125 -20.22 -21.84 4.92
CA ARG A 125 -20.18 -22.87 5.97
C ARG A 125 -21.44 -23.74 6.04
N ALA A 126 -22.55 -23.26 5.49
CA ALA A 126 -23.85 -23.94 5.52
C ALA A 126 -24.07 -24.87 4.31
N ILE A 127 -23.14 -24.95 3.37
CA ILE A 127 -23.20 -25.91 2.25
C ILE A 127 -22.94 -27.32 2.81
N PRO A 128 -23.93 -28.24 2.79
CA PRO A 128 -23.74 -29.58 3.29
C PRO A 128 -22.82 -30.38 2.36
N ILE A 129 -21.81 -31.05 2.93
CA ILE A 129 -21.02 -32.08 2.26
C ILE A 129 -21.95 -33.29 2.06
N GLY A 130 -22.77 -33.29 1.01
CA GLY A 130 -23.78 -34.33 0.82
C GLY A 130 -24.67 -34.11 -0.39
N GLY A 131 -24.09 -34.23 -1.58
CA GLY A 131 -24.81 -34.05 -2.83
C GLY A 131 -24.11 -34.69 -4.03
N ILE A 132 -23.58 -35.90 -3.86
CA ILE A 132 -23.28 -36.80 -4.97
C ILE A 132 -24.31 -37.92 -4.86
N LYS A 133 -25.32 -37.88 -5.73
CA LYS A 133 -26.12 -39.06 -6.09
C LYS A 133 -25.60 -39.57 -7.42
#